data_AF-A0A1E1VXN5-F1
#
_entry.id   AF-A0A1E1VXN5-F1
#
_cell.length_a   1.000
_cell.length_b   1.000
_cell.length_c   1.000
_cell.angle_alpha   90.00
_cell.angle_beta   90.00
_cell.angle_gamma   90.00
#
_symmetry.space_group_name_H-M   'P 1'
#
loop_
_entity.id
_entity.type
_entity.pdbx_description
1 polymer ?
#
loop_
_entity_poly.entity_id
_entity_poly.type
_entity_poly.pdbx_seq_one_letter_code
_entity_poly.pdbx_strand_id
1 'polypeptide(L)'
;PVDRPRTANMAAPKAAWHCACFTLFILTAEAVLSGLYIDNGVDQTVIHHSMTRNERLVVEHEILELLGLGERPRRVRDPPLDRSAPSFLMDVYKQLAEEHEQARPTRSSEMALSGDEQQAIDESDLIMTFQSKKHHLGALRHGHGRHVWFDVAGAPG
;
A
#
# COMPACT_ATOMS: atom_id res chain seq x y z
N PRO A 1 -46.84 -67.85 13.04
CA PRO A 1 -45.83 -66.78 13.24
C PRO A 1 -45.47 -66.15 11.88
N VAL A 2 -46.03 -64.97 11.65
CA VAL A 2 -45.99 -64.27 10.35
C VAL A 2 -44.61 -63.66 10.14
N ASP A 3 -43.94 -64.07 9.06
CA ASP A 3 -42.73 -63.43 8.56
C ASP A 3 -43.11 -62.07 7.94
N ARG A 4 -42.53 -60.99 8.49
CA ARG A 4 -42.75 -59.62 8.02
C ARG A 4 -41.57 -59.22 7.14
N PRO A 5 -41.73 -58.91 5.85
CA PRO A 5 -40.60 -58.54 5.00
C PRO A 5 -40.09 -57.13 5.35
N ARG A 6 -38.78 -57.04 5.51
CA ARG A 6 -38.01 -55.84 5.84
C ARG A 6 -37.92 -54.94 4.59
N THR A 7 -38.98 -54.21 4.28
CA THR A 7 -38.96 -53.20 3.21
C THR A 7 -38.57 -51.85 3.79
N ALA A 8 -37.33 -51.42 3.61
CA ALA A 8 -36.96 -50.01 3.48
C ALA A 8 -35.43 -49.90 3.38
N ASN A 9 -34.86 -49.95 2.17
CA ASN A 9 -33.48 -49.49 1.94
C ASN A 9 -33.26 -48.89 0.53
N MET A 10 -34.30 -48.71 -0.29
CA MET A 10 -34.16 -48.14 -1.65
C MET A 10 -34.16 -46.59 -1.69
N ALA A 11 -34.55 -45.91 -0.60
CA ALA A 11 -34.52 -44.44 -0.52
C ALA A 11 -33.19 -43.87 -0.01
N ALA A 12 -32.42 -44.68 0.73
CA ALA A 12 -31.14 -44.30 1.31
C ALA A 12 -30.08 -43.83 0.29
N PRO A 13 -29.87 -44.49 -0.87
CA PRO A 13 -28.77 -44.10 -1.76
C PRO A 13 -29.05 -42.78 -2.49
N LYS A 14 -30.32 -42.51 -2.86
CA LYS A 14 -30.70 -41.25 -3.51
C LYS A 14 -30.63 -40.08 -2.53
N ALA A 15 -31.16 -40.28 -1.31
CA ALA A 15 -31.05 -39.29 -0.24
C ALA A 15 -29.58 -39.02 0.13
N ALA A 16 -28.75 -40.05 0.24
CA ALA A 16 -27.32 -39.90 0.50
C ALA A 16 -26.60 -39.14 -0.62
N TRP A 17 -26.94 -39.39 -1.89
CA TRP A 17 -26.39 -38.64 -3.03
C TRP A 17 -26.79 -37.17 -2.98
N HIS A 18 -28.06 -36.85 -2.72
CA HIS A 18 -28.52 -35.47 -2.57
C HIS A 18 -27.85 -34.76 -1.39
N CYS A 19 -27.70 -35.44 -0.25
CA CYS A 19 -26.97 -34.91 0.89
C CYS A 19 -25.49 -34.65 0.56
N ALA A 20 -24.82 -35.58 -0.15
CA ALA A 20 -23.43 -35.43 -0.56
C ALA A 20 -23.24 -34.28 -1.57
N CYS A 21 -24.16 -34.11 -2.51
CA CYS A 21 -24.14 -32.97 -3.43
C CYS A 21 -24.37 -31.65 -2.71
N PHE A 22 -25.27 -31.62 -1.72
CA PHE A 22 -25.55 -30.43 -0.93
C PHE A 22 -24.36 -30.05 -0.03
N THR A 23 -23.72 -31.01 0.61
CA THR A 23 -22.50 -30.76 1.40
C THR A 23 -21.33 -30.31 0.52
N LEU A 24 -21.17 -30.89 -0.67
CA LEU A 24 -20.16 -30.43 -1.64
C LEU A 24 -20.44 -28.98 -2.07
N PHE A 25 -21.69 -28.65 -2.37
CA PHE A 25 -22.09 -27.29 -2.76
C PHE A 25 -21.81 -26.27 -1.65
N ILE A 26 -22.17 -26.59 -0.40
CA ILE A 26 -21.85 -25.73 0.76
C ILE A 26 -20.35 -25.56 0.93
N LEU A 27 -19.56 -26.64 0.82
CA LEU A 27 -18.11 -26.57 0.93
C LEU A 27 -17.49 -25.68 -0.16
N THR A 28 -17.98 -25.78 -1.40
CA THR A 28 -17.51 -24.92 -2.51
C THR A 28 -17.94 -23.47 -2.34
N ALA A 29 -19.13 -23.21 -1.80
CA ALA A 29 -19.59 -21.86 -1.53
C ALA A 29 -18.75 -21.20 -0.43
N GLU A 30 -18.50 -21.90 0.69
CA GLU A 30 -17.59 -21.46 1.75
C GLU A 30 -16.20 -21.12 1.20
N ALA A 31 -15.66 -21.94 0.29
CA ALA A 31 -14.36 -21.68 -0.33
C ALA A 31 -14.36 -20.45 -1.25
N VAL A 32 -15.46 -20.18 -1.97
CA VAL A 32 -15.58 -18.98 -2.82
C VAL A 32 -15.80 -17.71 -1.99
N LEU A 33 -16.49 -17.82 -0.85
CA LEU A 33 -16.66 -16.72 0.09
C LEU A 33 -15.44 -16.50 1.00
N SER A 34 -14.58 -17.50 1.16
CA SER A 34 -13.30 -17.32 1.84
C SER A 34 -12.41 -16.43 0.97
N GLY A 35 -12.08 -15.24 1.49
CA GLY A 35 -11.25 -14.27 0.77
C GLY A 35 -9.92 -14.91 0.34
N LEU A 36 -9.48 -14.63 -0.88
CA LEU A 36 -8.18 -15.08 -1.37
C LEU A 36 -7.10 -14.21 -0.73
N TYR A 37 -6.27 -14.75 0.17
CA TYR A 37 -5.18 -14.01 0.81
C TYR A 37 -3.90 -14.15 -0.02
N ILE A 38 -3.26 -13.01 -0.35
CA ILE A 38 -1.99 -12.98 -1.10
C ILE A 38 -0.94 -12.28 -0.25
N ASP A 39 0.31 -12.75 -0.33
CA ASP A 39 1.48 -12.09 0.23
C ASP A 39 1.88 -10.89 -0.66
N ASN A 40 1.93 -9.70 -0.08
CA ASN A 40 2.32 -8.47 -0.80
C ASN A 40 3.84 -8.28 -0.91
N GLY A 41 4.65 -9.22 -0.41
CA GLY A 41 6.12 -9.15 -0.46
C GLY A 41 6.74 -8.23 0.59
N VAL A 42 5.95 -7.77 1.56
CA VAL A 42 6.38 -6.97 2.72
C VAL A 42 6.04 -7.73 4.02
N ASP A 43 6.13 -9.06 3.99
CA ASP A 43 5.74 -9.96 5.10
C ASP A 43 4.30 -9.73 5.62
N GLN A 44 3.39 -9.28 4.75
CA GLN A 44 2.00 -8.99 5.09
C GLN A 44 1.04 -9.72 4.14
N THR A 45 0.06 -10.45 4.72
CA THR A 45 -1.00 -11.10 3.97
C THR A 45 -2.21 -10.16 3.82
N VAL A 46 -2.63 -9.93 2.57
CA VAL A 46 -3.73 -9.01 2.24
C VAL A 46 -4.85 -9.78 1.54
N ILE A 47 -6.10 -9.49 1.90
CA ILE A 47 -7.27 -10.02 1.18
C ILE A 47 -7.26 -9.43 -0.24
N HIS A 48 -7.16 -10.30 -1.23
CA HIS A 48 -7.20 -9.94 -2.63
C HIS A 48 -8.61 -9.55 -3.04
N HIS A 49 -8.87 -8.25 -3.08
CA HIS A 49 -10.01 -7.70 -3.78
C HIS A 49 -9.64 -7.54 -5.25
N SER A 50 -10.18 -8.39 -6.14
CA SER A 50 -10.07 -8.17 -7.58
C SER A 50 -10.93 -6.95 -7.95
N MET A 51 -10.33 -5.86 -8.42
CA MET A 51 -11.09 -4.68 -8.84
C MET A 51 -11.79 -4.92 -10.17
N THR A 52 -13.02 -4.44 -10.32
CA THR A 52 -13.70 -4.43 -11.63
C THR A 52 -13.07 -3.41 -12.57
N ARG A 53 -13.30 -3.55 -13.89
CA ARG A 53 -12.78 -2.58 -14.88
C ARG A 53 -13.24 -1.15 -14.59
N ASN A 54 -14.48 -1.00 -14.10
CA ASN A 54 -15.04 0.31 -13.77
C ASN A 54 -14.38 0.90 -12.52
N GLU A 55 -14.23 0.11 -11.46
CA GLU A 55 -13.51 0.54 -10.24
C GLU A 55 -12.08 0.99 -10.55
N ARG A 56 -11.39 0.23 -11.40
CA ARG A 56 -10.04 0.59 -11.83
C ARG A 56 -10.00 1.95 -12.54
N LEU A 57 -10.98 2.24 -13.40
CA LEU A 57 -11.05 3.53 -14.11
C LEU A 57 -11.34 4.69 -13.16
N VAL A 58 -12.21 4.48 -12.16
CA VAL A 58 -12.51 5.49 -11.14
C VAL A 58 -11.28 5.80 -10.30
N VAL A 59 -10.60 4.76 -9.79
CA VAL A 59 -9.38 4.93 -8.99
C VAL A 59 -8.25 5.54 -9.81
N GLU A 60 -8.11 5.17 -11.09
CA GLU A 60 -7.13 5.81 -11.98
C GLU A 60 -7.41 7.32 -12.12
N HIS A 61 -8.68 7.71 -12.30
CA HIS A 61 -9.03 9.13 -12.40
C HIS A 61 -8.74 9.89 -11.10
N GLU A 62 -9.10 9.32 -9.95
CA GLU A 62 -8.82 9.91 -8.63
C GLU A 62 -7.31 10.08 -8.40
N ILE A 63 -6.50 9.07 -8.73
CA ILE A 63 -5.03 9.16 -8.62
C ILE A 63 -4.50 10.30 -9.51
N LEU A 64 -4.98 10.40 -10.75
CA LEU A 64 -4.54 11.43 -11.68
C LEU A 64 -4.94 12.83 -11.19
N GLU A 65 -6.15 12.99 -10.66
CA GLU A 65 -6.63 14.24 -10.06
C GLU A 65 -5.77 14.65 -8.85
N LEU A 66 -5.49 13.71 -7.93
CA LEU A 66 -4.63 13.94 -6.77
C LEU A 66 -3.20 14.36 -7.17
N LEU A 67 -2.71 13.84 -8.29
CA LEU A 67 -1.39 14.18 -8.82
C LEU A 67 -1.40 15.41 -9.75
N GLY A 68 -2.57 16.01 -10.01
CA GLY A 68 -2.71 17.11 -10.95
C GLY A 68 -2.37 16.75 -12.41
N LEU A 69 -2.48 15.46 -12.76
CA LEU A 69 -2.18 14.94 -14.09
C LEU A 69 -3.45 14.83 -14.92
N GLY A 70 -3.46 15.38 -16.14
CA GLY A 70 -4.61 15.25 -17.05
C GLY A 70 -4.73 13.86 -17.68
N GLU A 71 -3.60 13.20 -17.91
CA GLU A 71 -3.55 11.84 -18.46
C GLU A 71 -2.39 11.05 -17.85
N ARG A 72 -2.49 9.72 -17.88
CA ARG A 72 -1.43 8.84 -17.40
C ARG A 72 -0.16 9.00 -18.26
N PRO A 73 1.00 9.34 -17.67
CA PRO A 73 2.25 9.45 -18.42
C PRO A 73 2.58 8.17 -19.18
N ARG A 74 2.71 8.27 -20.51
CA ARG A 74 3.00 7.13 -21.36
C ARG A 74 4.44 6.69 -21.18
N ARG A 75 4.63 5.41 -20.81
CA ARG A 75 5.98 4.80 -20.80
C ARG A 75 6.44 4.62 -22.25
N VAL A 76 7.53 5.29 -22.63
CA VAL A 76 8.12 5.19 -23.98
C VAL A 76 8.81 3.84 -24.17
N ARG A 77 9.40 3.28 -23.10
CA ARG A 77 9.99 1.94 -23.04
C ARG A 77 9.86 1.40 -21.63
N ASP A 78 9.76 0.08 -21.51
CA ASP A 78 9.89 -0.59 -20.22
C ASP A 78 11.35 -0.46 -19.75
N PRO A 79 11.61 0.17 -18.59
CA PRO A 79 12.96 0.26 -18.07
C PRO A 79 13.46 -1.16 -17.73
N PRO A 80 14.75 -1.46 -17.93
CA PRO A 80 15.32 -2.70 -17.43
C PRO A 80 15.06 -2.79 -15.92
N LEU A 81 14.47 -3.90 -15.48
CA LEU A 81 14.01 -4.09 -14.09
C LEU A 81 15.15 -3.86 -13.08
N ASP A 82 16.37 -4.25 -13.45
CA ASP A 82 17.60 -4.09 -12.67
C ASP A 82 18.02 -2.63 -12.42
N ARG A 83 17.43 -1.66 -13.13
CA ARG A 83 17.76 -0.21 -13.04
C ARG A 83 16.54 0.69 -13.09
N SER A 84 15.39 0.18 -12.63
CA SER A 84 14.10 0.89 -12.71
C SER A 84 14.05 2.18 -11.88
N ALA A 85 14.87 2.29 -10.81
CA ALA A 85 15.07 3.52 -10.05
C ALA A 85 16.49 3.57 -9.43
N PRO A 86 17.09 4.76 -9.25
CA PRO A 86 18.31 4.91 -8.45
C PRO A 86 18.10 4.45 -7.00
N SER A 87 19.11 3.82 -6.39
CA SER A 87 19.03 3.32 -5.02
C SER A 87 18.64 4.40 -4.01
N PHE A 88 19.15 5.63 -4.18
CA PHE A 88 18.78 6.76 -3.35
C PHE A 88 17.26 7.03 -3.32
N LEU A 89 16.60 6.99 -4.48
CA LEU A 89 15.15 7.25 -4.56
C LEU A 89 14.36 6.12 -3.88
N MET A 90 14.87 4.89 -4.00
CA MET A 90 14.33 3.74 -3.27
C MET A 90 14.52 3.88 -1.76
N ASP A 91 15.67 4.36 -1.30
CA ASP A 91 15.97 4.56 0.12
C ASP A 91 15.08 5.67 0.72
N VAL A 92 14.88 6.78 0.00
CA VAL A 92 13.94 7.85 0.39
C VAL A 92 12.52 7.31 0.46
N TYR A 93 12.07 6.55 -0.55
CA TYR A 93 10.74 5.95 -0.56
C TYR A 93 10.52 5.04 0.65
N LYS A 94 11.50 4.18 0.96
CA LYS A 94 11.45 3.29 2.13
C LYS A 94 11.38 4.07 3.43
N GLN A 95 12.19 5.12 3.59
CA GLN A 95 12.15 5.96 4.78
C GLN A 95 10.76 6.58 4.99
N LEU A 96 10.15 7.11 3.92
CA LEU A 96 8.80 7.69 3.97
C LEU A 96 7.73 6.62 4.25
N ALA A 97 7.87 5.43 3.68
CA ALA A 97 6.96 4.31 3.90
C ALA A 97 7.04 3.79 5.34
N GLU A 98 8.24 3.61 5.88
CA GLU A 98 8.49 3.15 7.26
C GLU A 98 7.97 4.16 8.30
N GLU A 99 8.13 5.46 8.04
CA GLU A 99 7.55 6.53 8.87
C GLU A 99 6.02 6.43 8.93
N HIS A 100 5.38 6.11 7.81
CA HIS A 100 3.93 5.98 7.72
C HIS A 100 3.38 4.70 8.37
N GLU A 101 4.12 3.60 8.40
CA GLU A 101 3.71 2.37 9.10
C GLU A 101 3.82 2.48 10.63
N GLN A 102 4.78 3.27 11.13
CA GLN A 102 4.92 3.55 12.56
C GLN A 102 3.87 4.57 13.05
N ALA A 103 3.26 5.30 12.13
CA ALA A 103 2.10 6.15 12.36
C ALA A 103 0.79 5.35 12.34
N ARG A 104 0.56 4.51 13.36
CA ARG A 104 -0.83 4.28 13.81
C ARG A 104 -1.48 5.67 13.95
N PRO A 105 -2.71 5.92 13.45
CA PRO A 105 -3.32 7.24 13.40
C PRO A 105 -3.73 7.67 14.81
N THR A 106 -2.75 8.02 15.62
CA THR A 106 -2.92 8.69 16.89
C THR A 106 -2.23 10.01 16.76
N ARG A 107 -3.01 10.99 16.28
CA ARG A 107 -2.83 12.42 16.46
C ARG A 107 -1.51 12.96 15.92
N SER A 108 -1.63 13.65 14.78
CA SER A 108 -1.02 14.97 14.59
C SER A 108 0.27 15.16 15.38
N SER A 109 1.41 14.76 14.80
CA SER A 109 2.52 15.68 14.88
C SER A 109 2.07 16.91 14.09
N GLU A 110 1.29 17.75 14.77
CA GLU A 110 1.33 19.18 14.60
C GLU A 110 2.82 19.49 14.73
N MET A 111 3.52 19.42 13.60
CA MET A 111 4.70 20.22 13.38
C MET A 111 4.24 21.59 13.83
N ALA A 112 4.79 22.09 14.93
CA ALA A 112 4.33 23.32 15.57
C ALA A 112 4.71 24.49 14.67
N LEU A 113 4.04 24.56 13.52
CA LEU A 113 4.15 25.57 12.51
C LEU A 113 3.30 26.72 13.01
N SER A 114 3.91 27.88 13.18
CA SER A 114 3.19 29.14 13.36
C SER A 114 2.24 29.35 12.17
N GLY A 115 1.14 30.08 12.36
CA GLY A 115 0.20 30.38 11.27
C GLY A 115 0.89 31.02 10.05
N ASP A 116 1.93 31.81 10.30
CA ASP A 116 2.73 32.43 9.25
C ASP A 116 3.59 31.41 8.48
N GLU A 117 4.07 30.35 9.14
CA GLU A 117 4.86 29.28 8.50
C GLU A 117 3.96 28.42 7.61
N GLN A 118 2.72 28.16 8.03
CA GLN A 118 1.73 27.47 7.19
C GLN A 118 1.36 28.30 5.96
N GLN A 119 1.12 29.60 6.15
CA GLN A 119 0.83 30.51 5.04
C GLN A 119 2.01 30.59 4.05
N ALA A 120 3.25 30.65 4.54
CA ALA A 120 4.42 30.67 3.69
C ALA A 120 4.58 29.37 2.87
N ILE A 121 4.23 28.22 3.45
CA ILE A 121 4.22 26.93 2.73
C ILE A 121 3.17 26.94 1.62
N ASP A 122 1.97 27.42 1.91
CA ASP A 122 0.85 27.43 0.95
C ASP A 122 1.11 28.40 -0.23
N GLU A 123 1.86 29.47 -0.01
CA GLU A 123 2.26 30.45 -1.04
C GLU A 123 3.54 30.07 -1.80
N SER A 124 4.20 28.98 -1.42
CA SER A 124 5.48 28.58 -2.02
C SER A 124 5.30 27.68 -3.25
N ASP A 125 5.81 28.12 -4.40
CA ASP A 125 5.86 27.33 -5.65
C ASP A 125 6.85 26.15 -5.58
N LEU A 126 7.73 26.11 -4.57
CA LEU A 126 8.72 25.06 -4.39
C LEU A 126 9.05 24.82 -2.91
N ILE A 127 8.89 23.58 -2.45
CA ILE A 127 9.39 23.12 -1.15
C ILE A 127 10.72 22.39 -1.37
N MET A 128 11.80 22.95 -0.83
CA MET A 128 13.13 22.35 -0.92
C MET A 128 13.46 21.54 0.34
N THR A 129 13.86 20.29 0.16
CA THR A 129 14.39 19.45 1.25
C THR A 129 15.90 19.26 1.07
N PHE A 130 16.69 19.64 2.06
CA PHE A 130 18.14 19.54 1.98
C PHE A 130 18.69 18.31 2.73
N GLN A 131 19.57 17.56 2.08
CA GLN A 131 20.31 16.46 2.70
C GLN A 131 21.70 16.94 3.15
N SER A 132 22.04 16.76 4.42
CA SER A 132 23.37 17.09 4.95
C SER A 132 24.43 16.10 4.49
N LYS A 133 25.36 16.55 3.63
CA LYS A 133 26.61 15.80 3.38
C LYS A 133 27.57 16.07 4.52
N LYS A 134 27.84 15.06 5.35
CA LYS A 134 28.84 15.14 6.43
C LYS A 134 30.22 15.37 5.80
N HIS A 135 30.69 16.61 5.76
CA HIS A 135 32.13 16.85 5.72
C HIS A 135 32.66 16.64 7.14
N HIS A 136 33.59 15.69 7.30
CA HIS A 136 34.36 15.49 8.53
C HIS A 136 35.30 16.67 8.76
N LEU A 137 34.75 17.87 9.00
CA LEU A 137 35.50 18.97 9.58
C LEU A 137 35.63 18.65 11.07
N GLY A 138 36.88 18.50 11.51
CA GLY A 138 37.27 17.97 12.80
C GLY A 138 36.46 18.53 13.97
N ALA A 139 36.25 17.66 14.95
CA ALA A 139 35.55 17.89 16.21
C ALA A 139 35.67 19.33 16.74
N LEU A 140 34.68 20.17 16.40
CA LEU A 140 34.42 21.39 17.13
C LEU A 140 33.54 21.02 18.33
N ARG A 141 34.17 21.13 19.50
CA ARG A 141 33.66 20.80 20.83
C ARG A 141 32.25 21.36 21.02
N HIS A 142 31.39 20.52 21.59
CA HIS A 142 29.99 20.82 21.90
C HIS A 142 29.82 22.07 22.76
N GLY A 143 29.07 23.03 22.24
CA GLY A 143 28.51 24.17 22.97
C GLY A 143 27.37 24.76 22.15
N HIS A 144 26.15 24.27 22.41
CA HIS A 144 24.86 24.82 21.94
C HIS A 144 24.78 25.28 20.47
N GLY A 145 24.38 24.36 19.57
CA GLY A 145 23.96 24.70 18.20
C GLY A 145 24.61 23.80 17.15
N ARG A 146 23.85 22.83 16.62
CA ARG A 146 24.31 22.03 15.47
C ARG A 146 24.01 22.82 14.20
N HIS A 147 24.97 23.62 13.74
CA HIS A 147 24.87 24.33 12.48
C HIS A 147 25.06 23.35 11.33
N VAL A 148 24.12 23.34 10.38
CA VAL A 148 24.20 22.57 9.14
C VAL A 148 24.37 23.58 8.00
N TRP A 149 25.44 23.42 7.23
CA TRP A 149 25.71 24.26 6.07
C TRP A 149 25.16 23.59 4.82
N PHE A 150 24.49 24.37 3.98
CA PHE A 150 23.95 23.92 2.70
C PHE A 150 24.63 24.68 1.57
N ASP A 151 24.99 23.95 0.52
CA ASP A 151 25.47 24.56 -0.73
C ASP A 151 24.24 24.95 -1.57
N VAL A 152 24.11 26.25 -1.83
CA VAL A 152 22.95 26.86 -2.51
C VAL A 152 23.26 27.09 -4.00
N ALA A 153 24.44 26.71 -4.50
CA ALA A 153 24.84 26.95 -5.88
C ALA A 153 23.91 26.31 -6.94
N GLY A 154 23.07 25.34 -6.55
CA GLY A 154 22.08 24.69 -7.41
C GLY A 154 20.63 25.11 -7.18
N ALA A 155 20.35 26.06 -6.28
CA ALA A 155 18.98 26.54 -6.07
C ALA A 155 18.62 27.58 -7.15
N PRO A 156 17.40 27.54 -7.71
CA PRO A 156 16.90 28.64 -8.53
C PRO A 156 16.82 29.92 -7.67
N GLY A 157 17.35 31.02 -8.21
CA GLY A 157 17.35 32.34 -7.57
C GLY A 157 16.07 33.12 -7.80
#